data_AF-A0A822Y376-F1
#
_entry.id   AF-A0A822Y376-F1
#
_cell.length_a   1.000
_cell.length_b   1.000
_cell.length_c   1.000
_cell.angle_alpha   90.00
_cell.angle_beta   90.00
_cell.angle_gamma   90.00
#
_symmetry.space_group_name_H-M   'P 1'
#
loop_
_entity.id
_entity.type
_entity.pdbx_description
1 polymer ?
#
loop_
_entity_poly.entity_id
_entity_poly.type
_entity_poly.pdbx_seq_one_letter_code
_entity_poly.pdbx_strand_id
1 'polypeptide(L)'
;MPEDMGQCDEREMQALIWDYINSYFDSFALRSAVELGISDIIHSHGHPITLSQLSAACLSIDANPDCLHRLMRYLVRIGILVENTDDDDGEKFGLTSLSKLLVQSGEQYDSMGHLGLEGVDGAMASLDMELGRKSKRYSI
;
A
#
# COMPACT_ATOMS: atom_id res chain seq x y z
N MET A 1 23.08 23.64 -37.10
CA MET A 1 21.67 23.47 -36.68
C MET A 1 21.59 22.12 -36.00
N PRO A 2 21.66 22.04 -34.67
CA PRO A 2 21.36 20.80 -33.97
C PRO A 2 19.85 20.64 -33.82
N GLU A 3 19.45 19.38 -33.83
CA GLU A 3 18.09 18.87 -33.95
C GLU A 3 17.23 19.21 -32.73
N ASP A 4 16.00 19.64 -33.01
CA ASP A 4 14.93 19.89 -32.06
C ASP A 4 14.39 18.55 -31.54
N MET A 5 15.14 17.93 -30.60
CA MET A 5 14.57 16.92 -29.73
C MET A 5 13.59 17.63 -28.81
N GLY A 6 12.31 17.58 -29.19
CA GLY A 6 11.21 18.23 -28.50
C GLY A 6 11.39 18.14 -26.99
N GLN A 7 11.47 19.30 -26.34
CA GLN A 7 11.48 19.39 -24.89
C GLN A 7 10.23 18.68 -24.37
N CYS A 8 10.39 17.49 -23.77
CA CYS A 8 9.38 16.97 -22.86
C CYS A 8 9.24 18.02 -21.74
N ASP A 9 8.01 18.45 -21.50
CA ASP A 9 7.76 19.55 -20.56
C ASP A 9 8.34 19.16 -19.21
N GLU A 10 8.99 20.08 -18.49
CA GLU A 10 9.59 19.79 -17.18
C GLU A 10 8.59 19.12 -16.23
N ARG A 11 7.31 19.49 -16.36
CA ARG A 11 6.20 18.89 -15.60
C ARG A 11 5.96 17.42 -15.94
N GLU A 12 6.05 17.05 -17.21
CA GLU A 12 5.94 15.66 -17.65
C GLU A 12 7.12 14.85 -17.12
N MET A 13 8.34 15.39 -17.18
CA MET A 13 9.53 14.76 -16.60
C MET A 13 9.40 14.57 -15.08
N GLN A 14 8.86 15.56 -14.37
CA GLN A 14 8.58 15.46 -12.93
C GLN A 14 7.55 14.37 -12.64
N ALA A 15 6.44 14.32 -13.40
CA ALA A 15 5.42 13.28 -13.25
C ALA A 15 6.01 11.88 -13.48
N LEU A 16 6.86 11.71 -14.51
CA LEU A 16 7.53 10.44 -14.79
C LEU A 16 8.41 9.94 -13.63
N ILE A 17 9.17 10.85 -13.00
CA ILE A 17 9.99 10.49 -11.82
C ILE A 17 9.09 10.08 -10.64
N TRP A 18 7.98 10.80 -10.42
CA TRP A 18 7.04 10.45 -9.35
C TRP A 18 6.34 9.11 -9.58
N ASP A 19 5.96 8.79 -10.82
CA ASP A 19 5.38 7.48 -11.15
C ASP A 19 6.36 6.33 -10.89
N TYR A 20 7.64 6.52 -11.22
CA TYR A 20 8.68 5.53 -10.91
C TYR A 20 8.83 5.31 -9.40
N ILE A 21 8.82 6.39 -8.61
CA ILE A 21 8.88 6.33 -7.15
C ILE A 21 7.61 5.65 -6.59
N ASN A 22 6.42 6.00 -7.09
CA ASN A 22 5.16 5.40 -6.67
C ASN A 22 5.12 3.89 -6.95
N SER A 23 5.65 3.43 -8.09
CA SER A 23 5.73 2.00 -8.41
C SER A 23 6.55 1.19 -7.39
N TYR A 24 7.59 1.81 -6.80
CA TYR A 24 8.34 1.20 -5.71
C TYR A 24 7.48 1.07 -4.44
N PHE A 25 6.73 2.11 -4.09
CA PHE A 25 5.81 2.07 -2.93
C PHE A 25 4.65 1.10 -3.13
N ASP A 26 4.12 0.96 -4.34
CA ASP A 26 3.09 -0.02 -4.68
C ASP A 26 3.59 -1.45 -4.43
N SER A 27 4.82 -1.73 -4.86
CA SER A 27 5.46 -3.03 -4.64
C SER A 27 5.68 -3.30 -3.14
N PHE A 28 6.11 -2.27 -2.41
CA PHE A 28 6.31 -2.37 -0.96
C PHE A 28 5.00 -2.63 -0.21
N ALA A 29 3.97 -1.84 -0.49
CA ALA A 29 2.65 -2.00 0.11
C ALA A 29 2.05 -3.38 -0.19
N LEU A 30 2.19 -3.86 -1.42
CA LEU A 30 1.71 -5.17 -1.82
C LEU A 30 2.46 -6.29 -1.10
N ARG A 31 3.78 -6.19 -0.99
CA ARG A 31 4.60 -7.14 -0.22
C ARG A 31 4.16 -7.18 1.24
N SER A 32 3.99 -6.02 1.87
CA SER A 32 3.48 -5.95 3.25
C SER A 32 2.10 -6.55 3.39
N ALA A 33 1.20 -6.36 2.42
CA ALA A 33 -0.14 -6.95 2.45
C ALA A 33 -0.12 -8.49 2.40
N VAL A 34 0.84 -9.07 1.66
CA VAL A 34 1.06 -10.51 1.59
C VAL A 34 1.71 -11.03 2.88
N GLU A 35 2.77 -10.38 3.35
CA GLU A 35 3.49 -10.77 4.58
C GLU A 35 2.60 -10.72 5.83
N LEU A 36 1.72 -9.71 5.90
CA LEU A 36 0.73 -9.56 6.97
C LEU A 36 -0.50 -10.47 6.81
N GLY A 37 -0.63 -11.17 5.67
CA GLY A 37 -1.81 -11.99 5.39
C GLY A 37 -3.11 -11.19 5.36
N ILE A 38 -3.07 -9.91 4.97
CA ILE A 38 -4.25 -9.01 5.02
C ILE A 38 -5.41 -9.59 4.22
N SER A 39 -5.12 -10.11 3.02
CA SER A 39 -6.15 -10.67 2.15
C SER A 39 -6.77 -11.94 2.74
N ASP A 40 -5.97 -12.80 3.37
CA ASP A 40 -6.44 -14.01 4.04
C ASP A 40 -7.31 -13.68 5.27
N ILE A 41 -6.91 -12.68 6.07
CA ILE A 41 -7.68 -12.22 7.23
C ILE A 41 -9.06 -11.73 6.78
N ILE A 42 -9.12 -10.81 5.80
CA ILE A 42 -10.40 -10.29 5.29
C ILE A 42 -11.23 -11.43 4.67
N HIS A 43 -10.60 -12.35 3.94
CA HIS A 43 -11.29 -13.50 3.34
C HIS A 43 -11.90 -14.42 4.40
N SER A 44 -11.16 -14.73 5.46
CA SER A 44 -11.61 -15.61 6.56
C SER A 44 -12.78 -15.02 7.35
N HIS A 45 -12.88 -13.70 7.42
CA HIS A 45 -13.99 -12.99 8.04
C HIS A 45 -15.29 -13.05 7.21
N GLY A 46 -15.18 -13.22 5.89
CA GLY A 46 -16.33 -13.38 4.98
C GLY A 46 -17.12 -12.09 4.68
N HIS A 47 -16.77 -10.96 5.30
CA HIS A 47 -17.36 -9.64 5.06
C HIS A 47 -16.31 -8.53 5.24
N PRO A 48 -16.55 -7.30 4.77
CA PRO A 48 -15.66 -6.17 5.02
C PRO A 48 -15.41 -5.97 6.53
N ILE A 49 -14.15 -5.74 6.92
CA ILE A 49 -13.73 -5.68 8.33
C ILE A 49 -13.29 -4.29 8.74
N THR A 50 -13.45 -3.95 10.01
CA THR A 50 -12.95 -2.68 10.55
C THR A 50 -11.44 -2.73 10.80
N LEU A 51 -10.80 -1.56 10.92
CA LEU A 51 -9.39 -1.48 11.30
C LEU A 51 -9.10 -2.18 12.64
N SER A 52 -10.02 -2.07 13.61
CA SER A 52 -9.85 -2.70 14.93
C SER A 52 -9.90 -4.23 14.85
N GLN A 53 -10.79 -4.79 14.01
CA GLN A 53 -10.86 -6.23 13.76
C GLN A 53 -9.59 -6.73 13.06
N LEU A 54 -9.12 -6.01 12.04
CA LEU A 54 -7.87 -6.32 11.35
C LEU A 54 -6.68 -6.27 12.31
N SER A 55 -6.57 -5.23 13.13
CA SER A 55 -5.50 -5.08 14.12
C SER A 55 -5.50 -6.19 15.17
N ALA A 56 -6.68 -6.71 15.55
CA ALA A 56 -6.77 -7.83 16.48
C ALA A 56 -6.40 -9.17 15.84
N ALA A 57 -6.67 -9.33 14.54
CA ALA A 57 -6.37 -10.55 13.78
C ALA A 57 -4.91 -10.64 13.32
N CYS A 58 -4.23 -9.50 13.12
CA CYS A 58 -2.78 -9.43 12.89
C CYS A 58 -2.03 -9.80 14.19
N LEU A 59 -1.93 -11.09 14.50
CA LEU A 59 -1.29 -11.63 15.70
C LEU A 59 0.24 -11.48 15.71
N SER A 60 0.88 -11.05 14.62
CA SER A 60 2.34 -11.20 14.44
C SER A 60 3.16 -9.92 14.51
N ILE A 61 2.57 -8.72 14.60
CA ILE A 61 3.39 -7.50 14.53
C ILE A 61 2.96 -6.55 15.65
N ASP A 62 3.96 -6.03 16.37
CA ASP A 62 3.93 -4.77 17.12
C ASP A 62 3.63 -3.57 16.19
N ALA A 63 2.72 -3.75 15.24
CA ALA A 63 2.38 -2.82 14.20
C ALA A 63 1.58 -1.73 14.87
N ASN A 64 2.17 -0.54 14.89
CA ASN A 64 1.44 0.65 15.30
C ASN A 64 0.11 0.71 14.50
N PRO A 65 -1.05 0.81 15.18
CA PRO A 65 -2.34 0.85 14.50
C PRO A 65 -2.44 1.99 13.47
N ASP A 66 -1.72 3.09 13.69
CA ASP A 66 -1.63 4.19 12.71
C ASP A 66 -0.89 3.78 11.44
N CYS A 67 0.15 2.95 11.55
CA CYS A 67 0.88 2.43 10.41
C CYS A 67 0.02 1.44 9.61
N LEU A 68 -0.70 0.56 10.30
CA LEU A 68 -1.65 -0.35 9.65
C LEU A 68 -2.74 0.43 8.93
N HIS A 69 -3.30 1.47 9.55
CA HIS A 69 -4.31 2.32 8.92
C HIS A 69 -3.82 2.97 7.64
N ARG A 70 -2.60 3.51 7.65
CA ARG A 70 -1.98 4.14 6.47
C ARG A 70 -1.78 3.13 5.35
N LEU A 71 -1.31 1.92 5.68
CA LEU A 71 -1.14 0.84 4.70
C LEU A 71 -2.49 0.47 4.09
N MET A 72 -3.53 0.28 4.90
CA MET A 72 -4.87 -0.07 4.42
C MET A 72 -5.44 1.00 3.48
N ARG A 73 -5.36 2.27 3.87
CA ARG A 73 -5.78 3.38 3.01
C ARG A 73 -4.96 3.49 1.73
N TYR A 74 -3.67 3.17 1.79
CA TYR A 74 -2.83 3.11 0.60
C TYR A 74 -3.29 2.00 -0.35
N LEU A 75 -3.53 0.79 0.16
CA LEU A 75 -4.03 -0.36 -0.60
C LEU A 75 -5.40 -0.08 -1.25
N VAL A 76 -6.26 0.70 -0.60
CA VAL A 76 -7.50 1.20 -1.20
C VAL A 76 -7.21 2.16 -2.35
N ARG A 77 -6.29 3.12 -2.16
CA ARG A 77 -5.90 4.10 -3.19
C ARG A 77 -5.38 3.44 -4.46
N ILE A 78 -4.62 2.36 -4.33
CA ILE A 78 -4.07 1.60 -5.46
C ILE A 78 -5.00 0.50 -5.97
N GLY A 79 -6.23 0.40 -5.44
CA GLY A 79 -7.27 -0.51 -5.93
C GLY A 79 -7.11 -1.99 -5.52
N ILE A 80 -6.21 -2.29 -4.59
CA ILE A 80 -6.05 -3.64 -4.04
C ILE A 80 -7.21 -3.96 -3.09
N LEU A 81 -7.62 -3.00 -2.27
CA LEU A 81 -8.76 -3.13 -1.35
C LEU A 81 -9.88 -2.16 -1.73
N VAL A 82 -11.05 -2.37 -1.16
CA VAL A 82 -12.18 -1.43 -1.24
C VAL A 82 -12.54 -0.95 0.16
N GLU A 83 -12.81 0.34 0.29
CA GLU A 83 -13.35 0.94 1.51
C GLU A 83 -14.86 1.06 1.39
N ASN A 84 -15.57 0.58 2.41
CA ASN A 84 -17.01 0.75 2.54
C ASN A 84 -17.29 1.67 3.74
N THR A 85 -17.99 2.76 3.48
CA THR A 85 -18.39 3.77 4.49
C THR A 85 -19.92 3.89 4.62
N ASP A 86 -20.67 3.03 3.92
CA ASP A 86 -22.12 3.09 3.85
C ASP A 86 -22.82 2.65 5.15
N ASP A 87 -22.10 2.02 6.08
CA ASP A 87 -22.62 1.60 7.38
C ASP A 87 -22.29 2.60 8.49
N ASP A 88 -23.20 2.77 9.45
CA ASP A 88 -23.04 3.61 10.66
C ASP A 88 -21.91 3.13 11.62
N ASP A 89 -21.22 2.05 11.24
CA ASP A 89 -20.23 1.31 12.03
C ASP A 89 -18.77 1.67 11.65
N GLY A 90 -18.59 2.72 10.84
CA GLY A 90 -17.29 3.30 10.49
C GLY A 90 -16.63 2.69 9.24
N GLU A 91 -15.35 3.02 9.04
CA GLU A 91 -14.53 2.59 7.90
C GLU A 91 -14.32 1.06 7.93
N LYS A 92 -14.75 0.38 6.86
CA LYS A 92 -14.55 -1.06 6.67
C LYS A 92 -13.80 -1.35 5.38
N PHE A 93 -12.96 -2.38 5.41
CA PHE A 93 -12.13 -2.80 4.29
C PHE A 93 -12.57 -4.15 3.75
N GLY A 94 -12.81 -4.22 2.45
CA GLY A 94 -13.16 -5.42 1.72
C GLY A 94 -12.15 -5.78 0.63
N LEU A 95 -12.27 -7.02 0.12
CA LEU A 95 -11.46 -7.49 -0.99
C LEU A 95 -12.03 -7.05 -2.34
N THR A 96 -11.16 -6.60 -3.24
CA THR A 96 -11.44 -6.47 -4.66
C THR A 96 -11.21 -7.80 -5.39
N SER A 97 -11.50 -7.87 -6.69
CA SER A 97 -11.15 -9.04 -7.50
C SER A 97 -9.65 -9.32 -7.52
N LEU A 98 -8.82 -8.28 -7.37
CA LEU A 98 -7.36 -8.41 -7.39
C LEU A 98 -6.81 -8.96 -6.07
N SER A 99 -7.24 -8.44 -4.93
CA SER A 99 -6.81 -8.96 -3.62
C SER A 99 -7.33 -10.36 -3.32
N LYS A 100 -8.42 -10.80 -3.95
CA LYS A 100 -8.84 -12.23 -3.90
C LYS A 100 -7.79 -13.18 -4.49
N LEU A 101 -6.94 -12.73 -5.41
CA LEU A 101 -5.86 -13.55 -5.96
C LEU A 101 -4.68 -13.71 -4.99
N LEU A 102 -4.61 -12.87 -3.95
CA LEU A 102 -3.58 -12.93 -2.91
C LEU A 102 -3.97 -13.90 -1.78
N VAL A 103 -5.22 -14.35 -1.74
CA VAL A 103 -5.69 -15.33 -0.77
C VAL A 103 -4.99 -16.66 -1.07
N GLN A 104 -4.24 -17.19 -0.11
CA GLN A 104 -3.39 -18.39 -0.21
C GLN A 104 -2.18 -18.29 -1.15
N SER A 105 -1.73 -17.09 -1.56
CA SER A 105 -0.42 -16.93 -2.24
C SER A 105 0.78 -16.87 -1.27
N GLY A 106 0.51 -16.81 0.05
CA GLY A 106 1.53 -16.67 1.10
C GLY A 106 2.40 -17.91 1.35
N GLU A 107 1.96 -19.11 0.99
CA GLU A 107 2.72 -20.36 1.22
C GLU A 107 4.00 -20.47 0.38
N GLN A 108 4.18 -19.63 -0.65
CA GLN A 108 5.34 -19.69 -1.56
C GLN A 108 6.49 -18.74 -1.16
N TYR A 109 6.26 -17.75 -0.31
CA TYR A 109 7.27 -16.75 0.07
C TYR A 109 8.13 -17.15 1.27
N ASP A 110 7.73 -18.17 2.03
CA ASP A 110 8.50 -18.71 3.17
C ASP A 110 9.85 -19.32 2.72
N SER A 111 9.96 -19.69 1.43
CA SER A 111 11.22 -20.19 0.85
C SER A 111 12.17 -19.07 0.37
N MET A 112 11.76 -17.79 0.46
CA MET A 112 12.54 -16.63 -0.05
C MET A 112 12.98 -15.66 1.07
N GLY A 113 12.94 -16.11 2.33
CA GLY A 113 13.32 -15.33 3.51
C GLY A 113 14.81 -15.35 3.91
N HIS A 114 15.72 -15.95 3.12
CA HIS A 114 17.14 -16.05 3.51
C HIS A 114 18.11 -15.10 2.77
N LEU A 115 17.65 -14.25 1.85
CA LEU A 115 18.52 -13.24 1.23
C LEU A 115 18.13 -11.85 1.74
N GLY A 116 18.96 -11.36 2.67
CA GLY A 116 18.66 -10.25 3.57
C GLY A 116 18.29 -8.94 2.89
N LEU A 117 17.25 -8.30 3.45
CA LEU A 117 16.95 -6.88 3.36
C LEU A 117 16.46 -6.36 4.72
N GLU A 118 17.11 -6.76 5.81
CA GLU A 118 16.88 -6.13 7.12
C GLU A 118 17.55 -4.74 7.11
N GLY A 119 16.81 -3.69 6.75
CA GLY A 119 17.32 -2.32 6.96
C GLY A 119 16.64 -1.16 6.24
N VAL A 120 15.76 -1.39 5.25
CA VAL A 120 15.20 -0.29 4.44
C VAL A 120 13.72 0.02 4.73
N ASP A 121 12.99 -0.92 5.33
CA ASP A 121 11.53 -0.86 5.47
C ASP A 121 11.04 0.23 6.43
N GLY A 122 11.74 0.46 7.54
CA GLY A 122 11.36 1.48 8.53
C GLY A 122 11.69 2.91 8.10
N ALA A 123 12.75 3.10 7.30
CA ALA A 123 13.21 4.43 6.90
C ALA A 123 12.38 4.99 5.73
N MET A 124 11.99 4.16 4.76
CA MET A 124 11.18 4.60 3.62
C MET A 124 9.75 4.96 4.01
N ALA A 125 9.12 4.19 4.92
CA ALA A 125 7.79 4.51 5.44
C ALA A 125 7.75 5.85 6.21
N SER A 126 8.86 6.24 6.84
CA SER A 126 8.98 7.54 7.52
C SER A 126 9.17 8.71 6.55
N LEU A 127 9.93 8.52 5.46
CA LEU A 127 10.14 9.54 4.43
C LEU A 127 8.87 9.82 3.62
N ASP A 128 8.04 8.80 3.40
CA ASP A 128 6.88 8.90 2.52
C ASP A 128 5.66 9.58 3.18
N MET A 129 5.52 9.44 4.51
CA MET A 129 4.53 10.25 5.23
C MET A 129 4.90 11.76 5.26
N GLU A 130 6.19 12.10 5.30
CA GLU A 130 6.62 13.50 5.34
C GLU A 130 6.41 14.22 3.99
N LEU A 131 6.52 13.50 2.87
CA LEU A 131 6.33 14.05 1.53
C LEU A 131 4.85 14.17 1.13
N GLY A 132 3.97 13.32 1.66
CA GLY A 132 2.51 13.43 1.49
C GLY A 132 1.88 14.72 2.04
N ARG A 133 2.58 15.48 2.89
CA ARG A 133 2.09 16.79 3.39
C ARG A 133 2.35 17.98 2.48
N LYS A 134 3.14 17.85 1.41
CA LYS A 134 3.47 18.99 0.54
C LYS A 134 2.60 19.10 -0.71
N SER A 135 1.86 18.06 -1.07
CA SER A 135 0.93 18.07 -2.22
C SER A 135 -0.44 18.68 -1.88
N LYS A 136 -0.45 19.86 -1.24
CA LYS A 136 -1.64 20.74 -1.15
C LYS A 136 -1.31 22.20 -1.42
N ARG A 137 -0.12 22.47 -1.98
CA ARG A 137 0.36 23.82 -2.35
C ARG A 137 0.61 24.02 -3.85
N TYR A 138 0.09 23.13 -4.70
CA TYR A 138 0.03 23.35 -6.15
C TYR A 138 -1.36 22.99 -6.66
N SER A 139 -2.36 23.74 -6.23
CA SER A 139 -3.60 23.93 -6.99
C SER A 139 -3.55 25.36 -7.52
N ILE A 140 -3.47 25.48 -8.85
CA ILE A 140 -3.86 26.70 -9.56
C ILE A 140 -5.39 26.74 -9.53
#